data_AF-A0A0B7K440-F1
#
_entry.id   AF-A0A0B7K440-F1
#
_cell.length_a   1.000
_cell.length_b   1.000
_cell.length_c   1.000
_cell.angle_alpha   90.00
_cell.angle_beta   90.00
_cell.angle_gamma   90.00
#
_symmetry.space_group_name_H-M   'P 1'
#
loop_
_entity.id
_entity.type
_entity.pdbx_description
1 polymer ?
#
loop_
_entity_poly.entity_id
_entity_poly.type
_entity_poly.pdbx_seq_one_letter_code
_entity_poly.pdbx_strand_id
1 'polypeptide(L)'
;MPRKPRAATKSKASSSATTASAATSSPSLQNALLFADDNAFITWLEANHSTTPQGTWLLIAKKNTSPPSITYDQAVDTAICYGWIDGQRKSIPDPGTHFAQRFSPRRPRSIWSARNVAKVDTLATQGRMKPAGWAEVDAAREDGRWDRAYAGPATMETPADFLEAIETAVKTDTRVKRIEQFVELLGEGKTL
;
A
#
# COMPACT_ATOMS: atom_id res chain seq x y z
N MET A 1 -31.18 30.08 -63.18
CA MET A 1 -29.71 30.26 -63.27
C MET A 1 -29.31 31.39 -62.32
N PRO A 2 -28.15 31.40 -61.66
CA PRO A 2 -27.71 30.45 -60.62
C PRO A 2 -27.17 31.19 -59.36
N ARG A 3 -26.77 30.39 -58.35
CA ARG A 3 -25.69 30.58 -57.36
C ARG A 3 -26.14 30.51 -55.90
N LYS A 4 -25.91 29.33 -55.32
CA LYS A 4 -25.72 29.09 -53.87
C LYS A 4 -24.72 30.10 -53.30
N PRO A 5 -24.95 30.66 -52.10
CA PRO A 5 -23.87 31.16 -51.26
C PRO A 5 -23.34 30.05 -50.34
N ARG A 6 -22.02 30.14 -50.20
CA ARG A 6 -21.03 29.27 -49.59
C ARG A 6 -21.17 29.18 -48.06
N ALA A 7 -20.84 27.99 -47.53
CA ALA A 7 -20.71 27.72 -46.11
C ALA A 7 -19.72 28.68 -45.42
N ALA A 8 -20.15 29.22 -44.28
CA ALA A 8 -19.29 29.96 -43.37
C ALA A 8 -18.79 29.00 -42.28
N THR A 9 -17.51 28.65 -42.39
CA THR A 9 -16.73 27.94 -41.38
C THR A 9 -16.65 28.81 -40.12
N LYS A 10 -17.33 28.43 -39.04
CA LYS A 10 -17.09 29.02 -37.72
C LYS A 10 -15.99 28.24 -37.02
N SER A 11 -14.87 28.95 -36.87
CA SER A 11 -13.66 28.58 -36.14
C SER A 11 -13.99 28.02 -34.75
N LYS A 12 -13.40 26.85 -34.48
CA LYS A 12 -13.40 26.14 -33.20
C LYS A 12 -12.46 26.91 -32.28
N ALA A 13 -13.01 27.61 -31.28
CA ALA A 13 -12.21 28.19 -30.20
C ALA A 13 -11.56 27.03 -29.41
N SER A 14 -10.28 26.83 -29.65
CA SER A 14 -9.43 25.91 -28.91
C SER A 14 -9.04 26.57 -27.60
N SER A 15 -9.91 26.47 -26.60
CA SER A 15 -9.55 26.74 -25.20
C SER A 15 -8.63 25.61 -24.73
N SER A 16 -7.33 25.86 -24.79
CA SER A 16 -6.30 25.01 -24.21
C SER A 16 -6.47 25.00 -22.69
N ALA A 17 -7.21 24.02 -22.19
CA ALA A 17 -7.12 23.64 -20.78
C ALA A 17 -5.72 23.06 -20.56
N THR A 18 -4.82 23.90 -20.07
CA THR A 18 -3.55 23.45 -19.51
C THR A 18 -3.88 22.67 -18.24
N THR A 19 -4.13 21.37 -18.37
CA THR A 19 -4.03 20.43 -17.26
C THR A 19 -2.58 20.40 -16.83
N ALA A 20 -2.25 21.23 -15.83
CA ALA A 20 -1.05 21.07 -15.04
C ALA A 20 -1.19 19.73 -14.29
N SER A 21 -0.63 18.68 -14.86
CA SER A 21 -0.35 17.44 -14.15
C SER A 21 0.68 17.77 -13.06
N ALA A 22 0.20 18.12 -11.87
CA ALA A 22 1.05 18.18 -10.68
C ALA A 22 1.57 16.76 -10.42
N ALA A 23 2.77 16.48 -10.92
CA ALA A 23 3.56 15.33 -10.51
C ALA A 23 3.81 15.49 -9.01
N THR A 24 2.88 14.98 -8.21
CA THR A 24 2.97 15.08 -6.77
C THR A 24 4.06 14.10 -6.37
N SER A 25 5.24 14.63 -6.05
CA SER A 25 6.38 13.83 -5.63
C SER A 25 6.00 13.01 -4.39
N SER A 26 6.48 11.77 -4.33
CA SER A 26 6.24 10.93 -3.16
C SER A 26 6.86 11.59 -1.92
N PRO A 27 6.23 11.48 -0.74
CA PRO A 27 6.75 12.10 0.48
C PRO A 27 8.15 11.55 0.78
N SER A 28 9.05 12.42 1.23
CA SER A 28 10.41 12.05 1.62
C SER A 28 10.39 11.32 2.96
N LEU A 29 11.26 10.32 3.11
CA LEU A 29 11.46 9.61 4.38
C LEU A 29 12.07 10.51 5.45
N GLN A 30 12.77 11.59 5.04
CA GLN A 30 13.35 12.57 5.97
C GLN A 30 12.29 13.37 6.74
N ASN A 31 11.06 13.40 6.23
CA ASN A 31 9.93 14.11 6.85
C ASN A 31 8.94 13.13 7.51
N ALA A 32 9.40 11.93 7.88
CA ALA A 32 8.56 10.95 8.54
C ALA A 32 8.11 11.43 9.92
N LEU A 33 6.83 11.25 10.23
CA LEU A 33 6.19 11.71 11.46
C LEU A 33 6.13 10.58 12.49
N LEU A 34 6.40 10.90 13.75
CA LEU A 34 6.23 9.99 14.88
C LEU A 34 4.98 10.41 15.67
N PHE A 35 4.07 9.47 15.89
CA PHE A 35 2.87 9.68 16.73
C PHE A 35 2.95 8.77 17.96
N ALA A 36 2.71 9.35 19.14
CA ALA A 36 2.74 8.61 20.40
C ALA A 36 1.62 7.55 20.46
N ASP A 37 0.45 7.89 19.93
CA ASP A 37 -0.74 7.04 19.97
C ASP A 37 -1.69 7.33 18.79
N ASP A 38 -2.83 6.64 18.81
CA ASP A 38 -3.89 6.78 17.82
C ASP A 38 -4.49 8.20 17.79
N ASN A 39 -4.67 8.83 18.95
CA ASN A 39 -5.29 10.16 19.07
C ASN A 39 -4.40 11.25 18.44
N ALA A 40 -3.08 11.15 18.60
CA ALA A 40 -2.13 12.04 17.97
C ALA A 40 -2.21 11.96 16.43
N PHE A 41 -2.40 10.76 15.88
CA PHE A 41 -2.56 10.58 14.44
C PHE A 41 -3.93 11.05 13.94
N ILE A 42 -5.01 10.81 14.70
CA ILE A 42 -6.34 11.35 14.44
C ILE A 42 -6.27 12.88 14.33
N THR A 43 -5.67 13.54 15.33
CA THR A 43 -5.52 15.01 15.36
C THR A 43 -4.81 15.53 14.11
N TRP A 44 -3.75 14.83 13.69
CA TRP A 44 -3.03 15.19 12.48
C TRP A 44 -3.89 15.00 11.22
N LEU A 45 -4.61 13.89 11.09
CA LEU A 45 -5.47 13.63 9.94
C LEU A 45 -6.63 14.63 9.87
N GLU A 46 -7.26 14.99 10.98
CA GLU A 46 -8.32 16.01 11.00
C GLU A 46 -7.89 17.30 10.32
N ALA A 47 -6.65 17.74 10.59
CA ALA A 47 -6.10 18.96 10.00
C ALA A 47 -5.53 18.79 8.58
N ASN A 48 -5.06 17.60 8.19
CA ASN A 48 -4.19 17.45 7.02
C ASN A 48 -4.69 16.46 5.94
N HIS A 49 -5.73 15.66 6.20
CA HIS A 49 -6.12 14.56 5.30
C HIS A 49 -6.53 15.01 3.90
N SER A 50 -7.15 16.19 3.76
CA SER A 50 -7.58 16.73 2.46
C SER A 50 -6.49 17.54 1.75
N THR A 51 -5.50 18.05 2.49
CA THR A 51 -4.43 18.93 1.99
C THR A 51 -3.10 18.21 1.74
N THR A 52 -3.03 16.90 2.01
CA THR A 52 -1.82 16.08 1.85
C THR A 52 -2.01 14.94 0.83
N PRO A 53 -2.23 15.24 -0.47
CA PRO A 53 -2.49 14.24 -1.52
C PRO A 53 -1.33 13.24 -1.76
N GLN A 54 -0.10 13.63 -1.42
CA GLN A 54 1.09 12.78 -1.47
C GLN A 54 1.12 11.72 -0.36
N GLY A 55 0.35 11.92 0.71
CA GLY A 55 0.44 11.13 1.93
C GLY A 55 1.63 11.50 2.80
N THR A 56 1.90 10.70 3.82
CA THR A 56 3.03 10.90 4.74
C THR A 56 3.68 9.56 5.10
N TRP A 57 4.92 9.62 5.60
CA TRP A 57 5.57 8.48 6.22
C TRP A 57 5.37 8.55 7.73
N LEU A 58 4.96 7.45 8.34
CA LEU A 58 4.89 7.30 9.79
C LEU A 58 6.09 6.48 10.27
N LEU A 59 6.76 6.94 11.32
CA LEU A 59 7.70 6.15 12.10
C LEU A 59 6.90 5.35 13.13
N ILE A 60 7.01 4.02 13.06
CA ILE A 60 6.33 3.09 13.95
C ILE A 60 7.40 2.32 14.73
N ALA A 61 7.34 2.44 16.05
CA ALA A 61 8.19 1.73 17.00
C ALA A 61 8.01 0.21 16.85
N LYS A 62 9.12 -0.52 16.91
CA LYS A 62 9.10 -1.97 16.97
C LYS A 62 8.61 -2.44 18.34
N LYS A 63 8.23 -3.71 18.43
CA LYS A 63 7.87 -4.32 19.72
C LYS A 63 9.03 -4.14 20.70
N ASN A 64 8.72 -3.81 21.94
CA ASN A 64 9.67 -3.60 23.04
C ASN A 64 10.60 -2.38 22.88
N THR A 65 10.32 -1.47 21.95
CA THR A 65 11.00 -0.16 21.89
C THR A 65 10.32 0.82 22.85
N SER A 66 11.13 1.60 23.59
CA SER A 66 10.67 2.65 24.49
C SER A 66 11.24 4.01 24.05
N PRO A 67 10.41 5.07 23.97
CA PRO A 67 8.97 5.07 24.22
C PRO A 67 8.19 4.32 23.11
N PRO A 68 6.98 3.81 23.41
CA PRO A 68 6.12 3.25 22.37
C PRO A 68 5.61 4.36 21.43
N SER A 69 5.16 3.96 20.25
CA SER A 69 4.43 4.81 19.30
C SER A 69 3.06 4.20 19.02
N ILE A 70 2.26 4.88 18.19
CA ILE A 70 1.12 4.27 17.51
C ILE A 70 1.52 2.93 16.88
N THR A 71 0.67 1.92 17.03
CA THR A 71 0.88 0.62 16.38
C THR A 71 0.45 0.67 14.91
N TYR A 72 0.97 -0.25 14.10
CA TYR A 72 0.54 -0.37 12.70
C TYR A 72 -0.98 -0.57 12.56
N ASP A 73 -1.58 -1.44 13.38
CA ASP A 73 -3.01 -1.72 13.31
C ASP A 73 -3.86 -0.48 13.69
N GLN A 74 -3.45 0.28 14.71
CA GLN A 74 -4.08 1.55 15.05
C GLN A 74 -3.98 2.56 13.91
N ALA A 75 -2.79 2.70 13.31
CA ALA A 75 -2.58 3.60 12.18
C ALA A 75 -3.42 3.21 10.96
N VAL A 76 -3.58 1.92 10.66
CA VAL A 76 -4.46 1.43 9.59
C VAL A 76 -5.93 1.72 9.89
N ASP A 77 -6.40 1.44 11.10
CA ASP A 77 -7.79 1.69 11.50
C ASP A 77 -8.15 3.16 11.37
N THR A 78 -7.28 4.03 11.87
CA THR A 78 -7.44 5.48 11.75
C THR A 78 -7.34 5.92 10.29
N ALA A 79 -6.41 5.41 9.49
CA ALA A 79 -6.34 5.73 8.07
C ALA A 79 -7.63 5.38 7.32
N ILE A 80 -8.23 4.21 7.58
CA ILE A 80 -9.51 3.80 6.97
C ILE A 80 -10.62 4.81 7.27
N CYS A 81 -10.69 5.31 8.51
CA CYS A 81 -11.70 6.29 8.92
C CYS A 81 -11.65 7.58 8.10
N TYR A 82 -10.50 7.96 7.55
CA TYR A 82 -10.30 9.16 6.73
C TYR A 82 -10.20 8.88 5.22
N GLY A 83 -10.47 7.66 4.76
CA GLY A 83 -10.34 7.29 3.34
C GLY A 83 -8.90 7.12 2.87
N TRP A 84 -7.97 6.91 3.81
CA TRP A 84 -6.56 6.66 3.55
C TRP A 84 -6.26 5.15 3.57
N ILE A 85 -5.07 4.80 3.08
CA ILE A 85 -4.54 3.43 3.05
C ILE A 85 -3.05 3.45 3.36
N ASP A 86 -2.55 2.37 3.93
CA ASP A 86 -1.13 2.10 4.03
C ASP A 86 -0.54 1.70 2.65
N GLY A 87 0.78 1.83 2.53
CA GLY A 87 1.50 1.47 1.33
C GLY A 87 2.86 0.85 1.63
N GLN A 88 3.91 1.45 1.08
CA GLN A 88 5.26 0.92 1.21
C GLN A 88 5.75 0.96 2.66
N ARG A 89 6.40 -0.12 3.08
CA ARG A 89 7.22 -0.19 4.29
C ARG A 89 8.68 0.00 3.93
N LYS A 90 9.43 0.75 4.73
CA LYS A 90 10.88 0.95 4.59
C LYS A 90 11.60 0.76 5.93
N SER A 91 12.80 0.19 5.85
CA SER A 91 13.76 0.25 6.95
C SER A 91 14.37 1.65 7.03
N ILE A 92 14.67 2.08 8.26
CA ILE A 92 15.39 3.32 8.53
C ILE A 92 16.84 3.00 8.96
N PRO A 93 17.76 3.98 8.96
CA PRO A 93 19.18 3.73 9.28
C PRO A 93 19.46 3.12 10.65
N ASP A 94 18.61 3.41 11.66
CA ASP A 94 18.56 2.67 12.92
C ASP A 94 17.38 1.67 12.90
N PRO A 95 17.54 0.49 12.28
CA PRO A 95 16.43 -0.44 12.12
C PRO A 95 16.03 -1.08 13.44
N GLY A 96 16.76 -0.94 14.54
CA GLY A 96 16.47 -1.61 15.80
C GLY A 96 15.23 -1.07 16.51
N THR A 97 14.92 0.20 16.31
CA THR A 97 13.93 0.93 17.10
C THR A 97 12.62 1.16 16.35
N HIS A 98 12.69 1.58 15.09
CA HIS A 98 11.50 1.92 14.31
C HIS A 98 11.56 1.35 12.89
N PHE A 99 10.41 1.37 12.22
CA PHE A 99 10.32 1.25 10.77
C PHE A 99 9.42 2.35 10.23
N ALA A 100 9.56 2.66 8.95
CA ALA A 100 8.71 3.65 8.31
C ALA A 100 7.61 2.96 7.50
N GLN A 101 6.38 3.45 7.63
CA GLN A 101 5.22 2.98 6.88
C GLN A 101 4.57 4.18 6.19
N ARG A 102 4.40 4.11 4.87
CA ARG A 102 3.68 5.15 4.13
C ARG A 102 2.18 5.00 4.33
N PHE A 103 1.51 6.12 4.53
CA PHE A 103 0.05 6.25 4.49
C PHE A 103 -0.33 7.36 3.51
N SER A 104 -1.38 7.17 2.73
CA SER A 104 -1.84 8.16 1.74
C SER A 104 -3.34 8.06 1.49
N PRO A 105 -3.99 9.10 0.96
CA PRO A 105 -5.35 8.98 0.45
C PRO A 105 -5.45 7.83 -0.54
N ARG A 106 -6.58 7.11 -0.53
CA ARG A 106 -6.86 6.11 -1.56
C ARG A 106 -6.94 6.79 -2.92
N ARG A 107 -6.42 6.11 -3.94
CA ARG A 107 -6.57 6.55 -5.33
C ARG A 107 -7.88 5.96 -5.87
N PRO A 108 -8.49 6.55 -6.91
CA PRO A 108 -9.75 6.06 -7.46
C PRO A 108 -9.77 4.57 -7.84
N ARG A 109 -8.60 3.98 -8.15
CA ARG A 109 -8.48 2.55 -8.52
C ARG A 109 -7.82 1.68 -7.45
N SER A 110 -7.64 2.20 -6.23
CA SER A 110 -7.04 1.45 -5.12
C SER A 110 -7.94 0.26 -4.75
N ILE A 111 -7.37 -0.94 -4.83
CA ILE A 111 -8.06 -2.19 -4.49
C ILE A 111 -8.35 -2.23 -2.99
N TRP A 112 -9.47 -2.85 -2.61
CA TRP A 112 -9.81 -3.14 -1.22
C TRP A 112 -9.40 -4.57 -0.85
N SER A 113 -8.90 -4.76 0.36
CA SER A 113 -8.68 -6.09 0.93
C SER A 113 -9.90 -6.47 1.77
N ALA A 114 -10.20 -7.78 1.85
CA ALA A 114 -11.28 -8.28 2.71
C ALA A 114 -11.07 -7.87 4.19
N ARG A 115 -9.81 -7.77 4.63
CA ARG A 115 -9.45 -7.25 5.95
C ARG A 115 -9.90 -5.81 6.16
N ASN A 116 -9.64 -4.92 5.18
CA ASN A 116 -10.02 -3.51 5.32
C ASN A 116 -11.54 -3.33 5.22
N VAL A 117 -12.23 -4.16 4.42
CA VAL A 117 -13.70 -4.23 4.39
C VAL A 117 -14.25 -4.60 5.78
N ALA A 118 -13.74 -5.67 6.40
CA ALA A 118 -14.18 -6.08 7.75
C ALA A 118 -13.87 -5.02 8.84
N LYS A 119 -12.76 -4.30 8.69
CA LYS A 119 -12.42 -3.19 9.59
C LYS A 119 -13.44 -2.05 9.49
N VAL A 120 -13.96 -1.73 8.29
CA VAL A 120 -14.98 -0.68 8.13
C VAL A 120 -16.21 -0.97 8.97
N ASP A 121 -16.72 -2.20 8.98
CA ASP A 121 -17.91 -2.56 9.78
C ASP A 121 -17.67 -2.37 11.29
N THR A 122 -16.48 -2.78 11.75
CA THR A 122 -16.06 -2.60 13.14
C THR A 122 -15.94 -1.10 13.50
N LEU A 123 -15.28 -0.32 12.65
CA LEU A 123 -15.05 1.11 12.87
C LEU A 123 -16.34 1.93 12.77
N ALA A 124 -17.27 1.51 11.91
CA ALA A 124 -18.60 2.09 11.80
C ALA A 124 -19.41 1.87 13.09
N THR A 125 -19.38 0.64 13.62
CA THR A 125 -20.03 0.29 14.89
C THR A 125 -19.46 1.10 16.06
N GLN A 126 -18.17 1.40 16.03
CA GLN A 126 -17.49 2.25 17.01
C GLN A 126 -17.72 3.76 16.80
N GLY A 127 -18.42 4.18 15.73
CA GLY A 127 -18.63 5.58 15.40
C GLY A 127 -17.37 6.35 14.98
N ARG A 128 -16.30 5.65 14.57
CA ARG A 128 -15.00 6.26 14.24
C ARG A 128 -14.91 6.75 12.79
N MET A 129 -15.70 6.18 11.89
CA MET A 129 -15.70 6.52 10.47
C MET A 129 -16.03 8.01 10.25
N LYS A 130 -15.22 8.69 9.44
CA LYS A 130 -15.42 10.10 9.07
C LYS A 130 -16.04 10.21 7.67
N PRO A 131 -16.58 11.38 7.28
CA PRO A 131 -17.18 11.56 5.96
C PRO A 131 -16.26 11.18 4.80
N ALA A 132 -14.96 11.48 4.90
CA ALA A 132 -13.97 11.09 3.88
C ALA A 132 -13.80 9.56 3.76
N GLY A 133 -13.84 8.83 4.88
CA GLY A 133 -13.81 7.37 4.87
C GLY A 133 -15.05 6.77 4.22
N TRP A 134 -16.24 7.28 4.54
CA TRP A 134 -17.48 6.85 3.90
C TRP A 134 -17.52 7.13 2.40
N ALA A 135 -17.06 8.31 1.97
CA ALA A 135 -16.98 8.64 0.55
C ALA A 135 -16.13 7.62 -0.24
N GLU A 136 -15.02 7.14 0.32
CA GLU A 136 -14.20 6.10 -0.31
C GLU A 136 -14.86 4.70 -0.30
N VAL A 137 -15.65 4.40 0.72
CA VAL A 137 -16.45 3.16 0.79
C VAL A 137 -17.53 3.18 -0.29
N ASP A 138 -18.25 4.29 -0.41
CA ASP A 138 -19.33 4.45 -1.38
C ASP A 138 -18.78 4.40 -2.82
N ALA A 139 -17.70 5.13 -3.10
CA ALA A 139 -17.02 5.06 -4.40
C ALA A 139 -16.55 3.65 -4.76
N ALA A 140 -16.07 2.87 -3.78
CA ALA A 140 -15.65 1.49 -4.01
C ALA A 140 -16.82 0.52 -4.21
N ARG A 141 -17.99 0.80 -3.64
CA ARG A 141 -19.22 0.04 -3.89
C ARG A 141 -19.74 0.35 -5.28
N GLU A 142 -19.77 1.61 -5.69
CA GLU A 142 -20.25 2.05 -7.01
C GLU A 142 -19.43 1.45 -8.16
N ASP A 143 -18.11 1.34 -8.02
CA ASP A 143 -17.24 0.75 -9.06
C ASP A 143 -16.93 -0.75 -8.86
N GLY A 144 -17.58 -1.37 -7.88
CA GLY A 144 -17.49 -2.80 -7.55
C GLY A 144 -16.14 -3.25 -6.99
N ARG A 145 -15.21 -2.34 -6.65
CA ARG A 145 -13.96 -2.71 -5.93
C ARG A 145 -14.25 -3.30 -4.55
N TRP A 146 -15.36 -2.90 -3.94
CA TRP A 146 -15.82 -3.42 -2.65
C TRP A 146 -16.10 -4.93 -2.72
N ASP A 147 -16.86 -5.37 -3.71
CA ASP A 147 -17.23 -6.78 -3.88
C ASP A 147 -16.04 -7.65 -4.35
N ARG A 148 -15.09 -7.03 -5.08
CA ARG A 148 -13.85 -7.68 -5.52
C ARG A 148 -12.75 -7.66 -4.45
N ALA A 149 -13.08 -7.40 -3.18
CA ALA A 149 -12.09 -7.31 -2.14
C ALA A 149 -11.34 -8.64 -1.97
N TYR A 150 -10.03 -8.62 -2.19
CA TYR A 150 -9.24 -9.85 -2.21
C TYR A 150 -9.02 -10.39 -0.78
N ALA A 151 -9.11 -11.71 -0.65
CA ALA A 151 -8.74 -12.39 0.57
C ALA A 151 -7.20 -12.41 0.72
N GLY A 152 -6.70 -12.28 1.94
CA GLY A 152 -5.25 -12.25 2.19
C GLY A 152 -4.55 -13.56 1.80
N PRO A 153 -3.20 -13.57 1.72
CA PRO A 153 -2.45 -14.77 1.33
C PRO A 153 -2.67 -15.97 2.26
N ALA A 154 -3.15 -15.76 3.49
CA ALA A 154 -3.48 -16.82 4.43
C ALA A 154 -4.61 -17.75 3.96
N THR A 155 -5.47 -17.30 3.04
CA THR A 155 -6.55 -18.09 2.45
C THR A 155 -6.25 -18.50 1.01
N MET A 156 -5.02 -18.28 0.54
CA MET A 156 -4.61 -18.72 -0.78
C MET A 156 -4.38 -20.22 -0.75
N GLU A 157 -5.14 -20.97 -1.53
CA GLU A 157 -4.91 -22.40 -1.69
C GLU A 157 -3.62 -22.61 -2.48
N THR A 158 -2.71 -23.38 -1.90
CA THR A 158 -1.46 -23.75 -2.55
C THR A 158 -1.77 -24.74 -3.69
N PRO A 159 -1.38 -24.45 -4.94
CA PRO A 159 -1.59 -25.36 -6.06
C PRO A 159 -1.01 -26.76 -5.80
N ALA A 160 -1.72 -27.80 -6.22
CA ALA A 160 -1.34 -29.19 -5.95
C ALA A 160 0.00 -29.57 -6.58
N ASP A 161 0.32 -29.03 -7.75
CA ASP A 161 1.60 -29.17 -8.44
C ASP A 161 2.77 -28.57 -7.65
N PHE A 162 2.55 -27.47 -6.94
CA PHE A 162 3.54 -26.89 -6.05
C PHE A 162 3.79 -27.75 -4.79
N LEU A 163 2.73 -28.34 -4.23
CA LEU A 163 2.86 -29.29 -3.11
C LEU A 163 3.59 -30.56 -3.56
N GLU A 164 3.22 -31.11 -4.72
CA GLU A 164 3.91 -32.24 -5.34
C GLU A 164 5.39 -31.93 -5.59
N ALA A 165 5.70 -30.72 -6.07
CA ALA A 165 7.09 -30.28 -6.26
C ALA A 165 7.86 -30.17 -4.92
N ILE A 166 7.22 -29.78 -3.81
CA ILE A 166 7.85 -29.76 -2.48
C ILE A 166 8.07 -31.18 -1.95
N GLU A 167 7.09 -32.07 -2.12
CA GLU A 167 7.16 -33.45 -1.62
C GLU A 167 8.17 -34.30 -2.40
N THR A 168 8.23 -34.10 -3.72
CA THR A 168 9.18 -34.78 -4.60
C THR A 168 10.55 -34.10 -4.64
N ALA A 169 10.69 -32.88 -4.10
CA ALA A 169 11.99 -32.25 -3.89
C ALA A 169 12.82 -33.03 -2.87
N VAL A 170 13.74 -33.85 -3.37
CA VAL A 170 14.69 -34.62 -2.56
C VAL A 170 15.60 -33.66 -1.78
N LYS A 171 15.31 -33.45 -0.48
CA LYS A 171 16.15 -32.66 0.45
C LYS A 171 17.61 -33.14 0.55
N THR A 172 17.89 -34.37 0.17
CA THR A 172 19.19 -35.04 0.35
C THR A 172 20.19 -34.66 -0.73
N ASP A 173 19.73 -34.29 -1.92
CA ASP A 173 20.57 -34.24 -3.10
C ASP A 173 21.50 -33.01 -3.09
N THR A 174 21.03 -31.86 -2.59
CA THR A 174 21.83 -30.62 -2.64
C THR A 174 22.95 -30.58 -1.60
N ARG A 175 22.75 -31.17 -0.42
CA ARG A 175 23.79 -31.18 0.64
C ARG A 175 24.83 -32.26 0.40
N VAL A 176 24.40 -33.45 -0.03
CA VAL A 176 25.31 -34.54 -0.39
C VAL A 176 26.12 -34.17 -1.63
N LYS A 177 25.49 -33.68 -2.71
CA LYS A 177 26.24 -33.21 -3.90
C LYS A 177 27.22 -32.10 -3.59
N ARG A 178 26.87 -31.14 -2.72
CA ARG A 178 27.83 -30.09 -2.31
C ARG A 178 28.99 -30.64 -1.49
N ILE A 179 28.76 -31.65 -0.65
CA ILE A 179 29.83 -32.31 0.11
C ILE A 179 30.73 -33.12 -0.84
N GLU A 180 30.16 -33.90 -1.75
CA GLU A 180 30.90 -34.67 -2.76
C GLU A 180 31.73 -33.76 -3.66
N GLN A 181 31.13 -32.70 -4.19
CA GLN A 181 31.81 -31.71 -5.02
C GLN A 181 32.95 -31.00 -4.27
N PHE A 182 32.78 -30.77 -2.95
CA PHE A 182 33.81 -30.19 -2.11
C PHE A 182 34.96 -31.18 -1.81
N VAL A 183 34.64 -32.46 -1.58
CA VAL A 183 35.62 -33.53 -1.40
C VAL A 183 36.43 -33.75 -2.68
N GLU A 184 35.79 -33.70 -3.84
CA GLU A 184 36.44 -33.82 -5.15
C GLU A 184 37.38 -32.64 -5.43
N LEU A 185 36.93 -31.41 -5.16
CA LEU A 185 37.76 -30.20 -5.26
C LEU A 185 39.02 -30.26 -4.38
N LEU A 186 38.88 -30.73 -3.13
CA LEU A 186 40.01 -30.91 -2.21
C LEU A 186 40.96 -32.02 -2.67
N GLY A 187 40.44 -33.09 -3.28
CA GLY A 187 41.23 -34.19 -3.84
C GLY A 187 42.08 -33.77 -5.05
N GLU A 188 41.62 -32.78 -5.82
CA GLU A 188 42.38 -32.18 -6.93
C GLU A 188 43.42 -31.12 -6.47
N GLY A 189 43.57 -30.90 -5.16
CA GLY A 189 44.50 -29.92 -4.61
C GLY A 189 44.06 -28.46 -4.82
N LYS A 190 42.81 -28.23 -5.19
CA LYS A 190 42.23 -26.89 -5.30
C LYS A 190 41.61 -26.50 -3.97
N THR A 191 41.98 -25.33 -3.47
CA THR A 191 41.27 -24.66 -2.38
C THR A 191 40.39 -23.56 -2.98
N LEU A 192 39.33 -23.18 -2.25
CA LEU A 192 38.35 -22.17 -2.68
C LEU A 192 39.02 -20.85 -3.12
#